data_AF-A4YHC2-F1
#
_entry.id   AF-A4YHC2-F1
#
_cell.length_a   1.000
_cell.length_b   1.000
_cell.length_c   1.000
_cell.angle_alpha   90.00
_cell.angle_beta   90.00
_cell.angle_gamma   90.00
#
_symmetry.space_group_name_H-M   'P 1'
#
loop_
_entity.id
_entity.type
_entity.pdbx_description
1 polymer ?
#
loop_
_entity_poly.entity_id
_entity_poly.type
_entity_poly.pdbx_seq_one_letter_code
_entity_poly.pdbx_strand_id
1 'polypeptide(L)'
;MTLQTLVNVTNQLFHPLSFNTEPLSITLIAMGLIVLFLVAIGGMVYGLFKAVKAVPNLTTKQFILFLLLLAAGLVVIGILLP
;
A
#
# COMPACT_ATOMS: atom_id res chain seq x y z
N MET A 1 -33.76 -11.50 -42.77
CA MET A 1 -33.21 -10.72 -41.64
C MET A 1 -31.75 -10.44 -41.92
N THR A 2 -31.34 -9.18 -41.89
CA THR A 2 -29.99 -8.72 -42.26
C THR A 2 -29.01 -8.89 -41.10
N LEU A 3 -27.70 -8.99 -41.39
CA LEU A 3 -26.63 -8.99 -40.38
C LEU A 3 -26.74 -7.83 -39.37
N GLN A 4 -27.26 -6.68 -39.80
CA GLN A 4 -27.58 -5.54 -38.93
C GLN A 4 -28.55 -5.89 -37.80
N THR A 5 -29.53 -6.76 -38.06
CA THR A 5 -30.51 -7.17 -37.04
C THR A 5 -29.85 -8.09 -36.01
N LEU A 6 -28.92 -8.95 -36.45
CA LEU A 6 -28.16 -9.81 -35.55
C LEU A 6 -27.19 -9.01 -34.68
N VAL A 7 -26.47 -8.05 -35.26
CA VAL A 7 -25.56 -7.14 -34.52
C VAL A 7 -26.34 -6.30 -33.49
N ASN A 8 -27.52 -5.79 -33.84
CA ASN A 8 -28.34 -5.03 -32.89
C ASN A 8 -28.87 -5.90 -31.74
N VAL A 9 -29.31 -7.13 -32.01
CA VAL A 9 -29.78 -8.05 -30.97
C VAL A 9 -28.61 -8.50 -30.08
N THR A 10 -27.44 -8.77 -30.65
CA THR A 10 -26.23 -9.07 -29.89
C THR A 10 -25.81 -7.89 -29.02
N ASN A 11 -25.77 -6.66 -29.56
CA ASN A 11 -25.44 -5.48 -28.77
C ASN A 11 -26.48 -5.16 -27.70
N GLN A 12 -27.77 -5.49 -27.89
CA GLN A 12 -28.79 -5.38 -26.85
C GLN A 12 -28.67 -6.46 -25.76
N LEU A 13 -28.25 -7.68 -26.12
CA LEU A 13 -28.07 -8.77 -25.16
C LEU A 13 -26.88 -8.56 -24.23
N PHE A 14 -25.83 -7.89 -24.71
CA PHE A 14 -24.59 -7.64 -23.96
C PHE A 14 -24.53 -6.26 -23.29
N HIS A 15 -25.43 -5.32 -23.61
CA HIS A 15 -25.51 -4.01 -22.95
C HIS A 15 -25.85 -4.00 -21.45
N PRO A 16 -26.64 -4.92 -20.86
CA PRO A 16 -26.98 -4.82 -19.44
C PRO A 16 -25.83 -5.27 -18.51
N LEU A 17 -24.70 -5.72 -19.06
CA LEU A 17 -23.50 -6.13 -18.31
C LEU A 17 -22.44 -5.02 -18.26
N SER A 18 -22.84 -3.74 -18.37
CA SER A 18 -22.00 -2.65 -17.89
C SER A 18 -21.97 -2.69 -16.36
N PHE A 19 -21.20 -3.62 -15.79
CA PHE A 19 -20.83 -3.56 -14.39
C PHE A 19 -20.18 -2.19 -14.18
N ASN A 20 -20.86 -1.31 -13.45
CA ASN A 20 -20.31 -0.03 -13.06
C ASN A 20 -19.17 -0.33 -12.08
N THR A 21 -17.96 -0.48 -12.60
CA THR A 21 -16.76 -0.86 -11.85
C THR A 21 -16.17 0.30 -11.07
N GLU A 22 -16.62 1.54 -11.31
CA GLU A 22 -16.16 2.72 -10.57
C GLU A 22 -16.35 2.60 -9.04
N PRO A 23 -17.56 2.31 -8.50
CA PRO A 23 -17.76 2.23 -7.06
C PRO A 23 -16.95 1.10 -6.39
N LEU A 24 -16.79 -0.05 -7.07
CA LEU A 24 -16.01 -1.17 -6.53
C LEU A 24 -14.50 -0.87 -6.54
N SER A 25 -14.00 -0.24 -7.61
CA SER A 25 -12.58 0.11 -7.72
C SER A 25 -12.17 1.13 -6.67
N ILE A 26 -12.99 2.16 -6.46
CA ILE A 26 -12.76 3.18 -5.42
C ILE A 26 -12.74 2.54 -4.03
N THR A 27 -13.69 1.64 -3.76
CA THR A 27 -13.77 0.94 -2.47
C THR A 27 -12.55 0.05 -2.22
N LEU A 28 -12.09 -0.70 -3.24
CA LEU A 28 -10.87 -1.52 -3.14
C LEU A 28 -9.62 -0.67 -2.90
N ILE A 29 -9.49 0.47 -3.60
CA ILE A 29 -8.36 1.39 -3.41
C ILE A 29 -8.35 1.94 -1.98
N ALA A 30 -9.51 2.38 -1.47
CA ALA A 30 -9.64 2.88 -0.11
C ALA A 30 -9.28 1.80 0.93
N MET A 31 -9.78 0.58 0.77
CA MET A 31 -9.41 -0.56 1.62
C MET A 31 -7.91 -0.86 1.56
N GLY A 32 -7.32 -0.86 0.36
CA GLY A 32 -5.89 -1.09 0.17
C GLY A 32 -5.04 -0.06 0.91
N LEU A 33 -5.41 1.23 0.84
CA LEU A 33 -4.74 2.30 1.58
C LEU A 33 -4.86 2.12 3.10
N ILE A 34 -6.04 1.75 3.60
CA ILE A 34 -6.25 1.50 5.03
C ILE A 34 -5.37 0.35 5.53
N VAL A 35 -5.32 -0.75 4.79
CA VAL A 35 -4.49 -1.91 5.14
C VAL A 35 -3.01 -1.53 5.11
N LEU A 36 -2.57 -0.82 4.06
CA LEU A 36 -1.19 -0.36 3.95
C LEU A 36 -0.81 0.56 5.11
N PHE A 37 -1.71 1.46 5.52
CA PHE A 37 -1.52 2.34 6.66
C PHE A 37 -1.41 1.57 7.99
N LEU A 38 -2.29 0.60 8.21
CA LEU A 38 -2.23 -0.27 9.40
C LEU A 38 -0.94 -1.07 9.47
N VAL A 39 -0.47 -1.62 8.34
CA VAL A 39 0.79 -2.36 8.26
C VAL A 39 1.97 -1.43 8.53
N ALA A 40 1.97 -0.21 7.98
CA ALA A 40 3.02 0.77 8.20
C ALA A 40 3.12 1.17 9.69
N ILE A 41 1.99 1.46 10.34
CA ILE A 41 1.96 1.77 11.77
C ILE A 41 2.39 0.56 12.60
N GLY A 42 1.84 -0.63 12.34
CA GLY A 42 2.18 -1.85 13.06
C GLY A 42 3.67 -2.18 12.96
N GLY A 43 4.24 -2.03 11.76
CA GLY A 43 5.66 -2.20 11.50
C GLY A 43 6.53 -1.20 12.27
N MET A 44 6.15 0.09 12.29
CA MET A 44 6.86 1.12 13.07
C MET A 44 6.82 0.83 14.56
N VAL A 45 5.63 0.55 15.11
CA VAL A 45 5.45 0.26 16.54
C VAL A 45 6.24 -0.98 16.95
N TYR A 46 6.14 -2.07 16.20
CA TYR A 46 6.91 -3.28 16.45
C TYR A 46 8.43 -3.04 16.37
N GLY A 47 8.87 -2.30 15.34
CA GLY A 47 10.27 -1.91 15.17
C GLY A 47 10.80 -1.11 16.35
N LEU A 48 10.04 -0.13 16.84
CA LEU A 48 10.36 0.67 18.03
C LEU A 48 10.49 -0.20 19.27
N PHE A 49 9.51 -1.07 19.55
CA PHE A 49 9.58 -1.98 20.71
C PHE A 49 10.79 -2.91 20.64
N LYS A 50 11.11 -3.42 19.45
CA LYS A 50 12.28 -4.28 19.27
C LYS A 50 13.59 -3.49 19.46
N ALA A 51 13.67 -2.28 18.92
CA ALA A 51 14.82 -1.39 19.09
C ALA A 51 15.05 -1.03 20.56
N VAL A 52 14.00 -0.63 21.29
CA VAL A 52 14.09 -0.28 22.72
C VAL A 52 14.63 -1.44 23.56
N LYS A 53 14.26 -2.68 23.24
CA LYS A 53 14.77 -3.88 23.93
C LYS A 53 16.20 -4.26 23.52
N ALA A 54 16.57 -4.00 22.26
CA ALA A 54 17.86 -4.40 21.71
C ALA A 54 18.97 -3.40 22.03
N VAL A 55 18.69 -2.10 21.96
CA VAL A 55 19.66 -1.00 22.12
C VAL A 55 20.49 -1.10 23.41
N PRO A 56 19.92 -1.39 24.60
CA PRO A 56 20.69 -1.49 25.84
C PRO A 56 21.70 -2.65 25.86
N ASN A 57 21.52 -3.65 24.99
CA ASN A 57 22.34 -4.85 24.93
C ASN A 57 23.41 -4.79 23.82
N LEU A 58 23.54 -3.66 23.11
CA LEU A 58 24.51 -3.50 22.04
C LEU A 58 25.88 -3.09 22.57
N THR A 59 26.93 -3.64 21.96
CA THR A 59 28.29 -3.12 22.14
C THR A 59 28.44 -1.73 21.50
N THR A 60 29.40 -0.92 21.93
CA THR A 60 29.59 0.45 21.43
C THR A 60 29.71 0.52 19.90
N LYS A 61 30.43 -0.44 19.28
CA LYS A 61 30.58 -0.51 17.81
C LYS A 61 29.23 -0.76 17.11
N GLN A 62 28.43 -1.68 17.65
CA GLN A 62 27.12 -2.00 17.10
C GLN A 62 26.12 -0.87 17.30
N PHE A 63 26.20 -0.17 18.42
CA PHE A 63 25.36 1.00 18.70
C PHE A 63 25.64 2.15 17.72
N ILE A 64 26.92 2.44 17.44
CA ILE A 64 27.30 3.46 16.44
C ILE A 64 26.79 3.08 15.04
N LEU A 65 26.95 1.82 14.64
CA LEU A 65 26.42 1.34 13.35
C LEU A 65 24.89 1.46 13.29
N PHE A 66 24.19 1.14 14.38
CA PHE A 66 22.75 1.31 14.47
C PHE A 66 22.33 2.78 14.31
N LEU A 67 23.00 3.71 15.00
CA LEU A 67 22.73 5.14 14.87
C LEU A 67 22.97 5.66 13.45
N LEU A 68 24.05 5.20 12.79
CA LEU A 68 24.36 5.59 11.42
C LEU A 68 23.28 5.12 10.44
N LEU A 69 22.80 3.89 10.62
CA LEU A 69 21.74 3.30 9.80
C LEU A 69 20.40 4.04 10.04
N LEU A 70 20.10 4.38 11.30
CA LEU A 70 18.91 5.15 11.66
C LEU A 70 18.95 6.57 11.09
N ALA A 71 20.11 7.25 11.14
CA ALA A 71 20.30 8.56 10.54
C ALA A 71 20.13 8.52 9.02
N ALA A 72 20.73 7.54 8.33
CA ALA A 72 20.55 7.34 6.90
C ALA A 72 19.07 7.11 6.53
N GLY A 73 18.36 6.30 7.33
CA GLY A 73 16.92 6.09 7.16
C GLY A 73 16.10 7.38 7.29
N LEU A 74 16.39 8.20 8.31
CA LEU A 74 15.72 9.50 8.50
C LEU A 74 15.97 10.47 7.35
N VAL A 75 17.18 10.49 6.78
CA VAL A 75 17.48 11.31 5.59
C VAL A 75 16.63 10.88 4.40
N VAL A 76 16.55 9.57 4.15
CA VAL A 76 15.71 9.05 3.05
C VAL A 76 14.24 9.40 3.25
N ILE A 77 13.73 9.25 4.48
CA ILE A 77 12.36 9.64 4.81
C ILE A 77 12.14 11.14 4.57
N GLY A 78 13.08 12.00 4.99
CA GLY A 78 13.00 13.44 4.80
C GLY A 78 13.11 13.90 3.34
N ILE A 79 13.71 13.09 2.46
CA ILE A 79 13.72 13.35 1.00
C ILE A 79 12.41 12.90 0.35
N LEU A 80 11.84 11.78 0.82
CA LEU A 80 10.61 11.20 0.26
C LEU A 80 9.33 11.92 0.71
N LEU A 81 9.35 12.54 1.90
CA LEU A 81 8.27 13.38 2.42
C LEU A 81 8.66 14.86 2.23
N PRO A 82 8.33 15.49 1.10
CA PRO A 82 8.49 16.93 0.93
C PRO A 82 7.59 17.73 1.89
#